data_AF-X1QV04-F1
#
_entry.id   AF-X1QV04-F1
#
_cell.length_a   1.000
_cell.length_b   1.000
_cell.length_c   1.000
_cell.angle_alpha   90.00
_cell.angle_beta   90.00
_cell.angle_gamma   90.00
#
_symmetry.space_group_name_H-M   'P 1'
#
loop_
_entity.id
_entity.type
_entity.pdbx_description
1 polymer ?
#
loop_
_entity_poly.entity_id
_entity_poly.type
_entity_poly.pdbx_seq_one_letter_code
_entity_poly.pdbx_strand_id
1 'polypeptide(L)'
;GLEKPIETEATKLVEVETTRYTSLPIYTKVIFFVLTIFGLGIAVFYLFSFRVGDFYLYEVAYYYLFAGTFLACAFLVMPARKQGKGVPWKGVPWYDYLAAASAFFIAIYFYLNGWDIGQIGWIPPTPLNFA
;
A
#
# COMPACT_ATOMS: atom_id res chain seq x y z
N GLY A 1 7.38 -40.04 26.69
CA GLY A 1 6.56 -39.58 25.56
C GLY A 1 5.91 -38.24 25.82
N LEU A 2 6.72 -37.18 25.97
CA LEU A 2 6.24 -35.81 26.25
C LEU A 2 6.90 -34.74 25.35
N GLU A 3 7.59 -35.12 24.27
CA GLU A 3 8.30 -34.17 23.39
C GLU A 3 7.48 -33.71 22.17
N LYS A 4 6.35 -34.40 21.87
CA LYS A 4 5.57 -34.16 20.64
C LYS A 4 4.70 -32.88 20.56
N PRO A 5 4.31 -32.17 21.65
CA PRO A 5 3.41 -31.02 21.50
C PRO A 5 4.12 -29.75 20.97
N ILE A 6 5.39 -29.52 21.31
CA ILE A 6 6.11 -28.29 20.96
C ILE A 6 6.44 -28.24 19.47
N GLU A 7 6.85 -29.37 18.88
CA GLU A 7 7.22 -29.45 17.47
C GLU A 7 6.00 -29.25 16.54
N THR A 8 4.82 -29.67 17.01
CA THR A 8 3.55 -29.51 16.29
C THR A 8 3.05 -28.05 16.32
N GLU A 9 3.24 -27.35 17.44
CA GLU A 9 2.96 -25.91 17.53
C GLU A 9 3.97 -25.09 16.73
N ALA A 10 5.28 -25.35 16.87
CA ALA A 10 6.31 -24.67 16.10
C ALA A 10 6.08 -24.83 14.58
N THR A 11 5.73 -26.04 14.12
CA THR A 11 5.38 -26.29 12.71
C THR A 11 4.11 -25.53 12.29
N LYS A 12 3.10 -25.44 13.17
CA LYS A 12 1.90 -24.62 12.92
C LYS A 12 2.18 -23.12 12.87
N LEU A 13 3.10 -22.62 13.69
CA LEU A 13 3.49 -21.20 13.69
C LEU A 13 4.32 -20.88 12.44
N VAL A 14 5.14 -21.81 11.95
CA VAL A 14 5.89 -21.70 10.69
C VAL A 14 4.98 -21.80 9.46
N GLU A 15 3.90 -22.61 9.50
CA GLU A 15 2.87 -22.64 8.44
C GLU A 15 2.04 -21.33 8.37
N VAL A 16 2.13 -20.48 9.40
CA VAL A 16 1.46 -19.18 9.49
C VAL A 16 2.37 -18.00 9.04
N GLU A 17 3.47 -18.27 8.33
CA GLU A 17 4.09 -17.25 7.47
C GLU A 17 3.21 -17.00 6.23
N THR A 18 2.06 -16.39 6.46
CA THR A 18 1.04 -16.03 5.44
C THR A 18 1.46 -14.81 4.62
N THR A 19 2.77 -14.54 4.49
CA THR A 19 3.30 -13.51 3.60
C THR A 19 3.88 -14.17 2.36
N ARG A 20 3.16 -13.97 1.26
CA ARG A 20 3.39 -14.48 -0.10
C ARG A 20 4.73 -14.07 -0.74
N TYR A 21 5.61 -13.39 -0.01
CA TYR A 21 6.86 -12.86 -0.53
C TYR A 21 7.82 -13.96 -1.00
N THR A 22 7.87 -15.08 -0.28
CA THR A 22 8.78 -16.20 -0.61
C THR A 22 8.44 -16.84 -1.96
N SER A 23 7.16 -16.94 -2.32
CA SER A 23 6.67 -17.52 -3.58
C SER A 23 6.43 -16.49 -4.71
N LEU A 24 6.87 -15.24 -4.53
CA LEU A 24 6.58 -14.16 -5.47
C LEU A 24 7.52 -14.16 -6.70
N PRO A 25 7.00 -13.92 -7.93
CA PRO A 25 7.84 -13.73 -9.11
C PRO A 25 8.83 -12.58 -8.92
N ILE A 26 10.05 -12.73 -9.45
CA ILE A 26 11.16 -11.76 -9.28
C ILE A 26 10.75 -10.34 -9.70
N TYR A 27 10.00 -10.19 -10.80
CA TYR A 27 9.53 -8.89 -11.29
C TYR A 27 8.64 -8.16 -10.27
N THR A 28 7.75 -8.89 -9.60
CA THR A 28 6.88 -8.31 -8.57
C THR A 28 7.68 -7.87 -7.35
N LYS A 29 8.72 -8.63 -6.96
CA LYS A 29 9.61 -8.24 -5.88
C LYS A 29 10.31 -6.93 -6.18
N VAL A 30 10.79 -6.76 -7.42
CA VAL A 30 11.41 -5.50 -7.86
C VAL A 30 10.40 -4.35 -7.81
N ILE A 31 9.18 -4.53 -8.32
CA ILE A 31 8.13 -3.49 -8.28
C ILE A 31 7.81 -3.10 -6.83
N PHE A 32 7.59 -4.08 -5.96
CA PHE A 32 7.34 -3.87 -4.53
C PHE A 32 8.50 -3.12 -3.86
N PHE A 33 9.74 -3.50 -4.15
CA PHE A 33 10.93 -2.86 -3.59
C PHE A 33 11.06 -1.41 -4.05
N VAL A 34 10.83 -1.14 -5.34
CA VAL A 34 10.84 0.22 -5.90
C VAL A 34 9.74 1.08 -5.27
N LEU A 35 8.52 0.57 -5.14
CA LEU A 35 7.41 1.27 -4.48
C LEU A 35 7.72 1.54 -3.00
N THR A 36 8.37 0.61 -2.31
CA THR A 36 8.75 0.77 -0.90
C THR A 36 9.83 1.83 -0.73
N ILE A 37 10.86 1.82 -1.57
CA ILE A 37 11.89 2.89 -1.58
C ILE A 37 11.24 4.24 -1.89
N PHE A 38 10.33 4.28 -2.85
CA PHE A 38 9.62 5.50 -3.22
C PHE A 38 8.78 6.04 -2.05
N GLY A 39 7.97 5.19 -1.41
CA GLY A 39 7.17 5.56 -0.24
C GLY A 39 8.03 6.00 0.96
N LEU A 40 9.16 5.33 1.18
CA LEU A 40 10.13 5.73 2.19
C LEU A 40 10.77 7.09 1.86
N GLY A 41 11.11 7.32 0.60
CA GLY A 41 11.63 8.61 0.12
C GLY A 41 10.63 9.75 0.36
N ILE A 42 9.34 9.52 0.09
CA ILE A 42 8.27 10.49 0.39
C ILE A 42 8.20 10.78 1.90
N ALA A 43 8.27 9.76 2.75
CA ALA A 43 8.26 9.93 4.21
C ALA A 43 9.46 10.73 4.72
N VAL A 44 10.66 10.40 4.25
CA VAL A 44 11.87 11.15 4.58
C VAL A 44 11.76 12.60 4.09
N PHE A 45 11.28 12.81 2.87
CA PHE A 45 11.10 14.15 2.31
C PHE A 45 10.20 15.03 3.20
N TYR A 46 9.07 14.47 3.64
CA TYR A 46 8.12 15.16 4.51
C TYR A 46 8.66 15.37 5.94
N LEU A 47 9.20 14.33 6.58
CA LEU A 47 9.66 14.38 7.97
C LEU A 47 10.80 15.38 8.18
N PHE A 48 11.72 15.45 7.23
CA PHE A 48 12.82 16.41 7.28
C PHE A 48 12.44 17.80 6.73
N SER A 49 11.18 17.97 6.30
CA SER A 49 10.70 19.21 5.69
C SER A 49 11.63 19.70 4.57
N PHE A 50 12.13 18.76 3.76
CA PHE A 50 13.01 19.10 2.66
C PHE A 50 12.26 20.03 1.69
N ARG A 51 12.88 21.16 1.37
CA ARG A 51 12.39 22.11 0.39
C ARG A 51 13.35 22.10 -0.78
N VAL A 52 12.86 21.71 -1.95
CA VAL A 52 13.66 21.72 -3.18
C VAL A 52 13.11 22.82 -4.06
N GLY A 53 13.69 24.03 -3.93
CA GLY A 53 13.15 25.24 -4.55
C GLY A 53 11.76 25.56 -4.00
N ASP A 54 10.80 25.75 -4.91
CA ASP A 54 9.38 25.97 -4.57
C ASP A 54 8.59 24.68 -4.35
N PHE A 55 9.22 23.50 -4.50
CA PHE A 55 8.57 22.24 -4.21
C PHE A 55 8.58 21.97 -2.71
N TYR A 56 7.38 22.03 -2.13
CA TYR A 56 7.11 21.57 -0.78
C TYR A 56 5.91 20.61 -0.80
N LEU A 57 5.98 19.56 0.00
CA LEU A 57 4.87 18.64 0.16
C LEU A 57 3.93 19.19 1.23
N TYR A 58 2.70 19.50 0.85
CA TYR A 58 1.62 19.78 1.79
C TYR A 58 1.29 18.53 2.60
N GLU A 59 0.86 18.72 3.85
CA GLU A 59 0.46 17.63 4.75
C GLU A 59 -0.59 16.69 4.12
N VAL A 60 -1.65 17.26 3.55
CA VAL A 60 -2.73 16.51 2.87
C VAL A 60 -2.19 15.72 1.67
N ALA A 61 -1.35 16.36 0.86
CA ALA A 61 -0.76 15.78 -0.34
C ALA A 61 0.20 14.61 0.01
N TYR A 62 0.98 14.77 1.08
CA TYR A 62 1.83 13.73 1.66
C TYR A 62 1.02 12.50 2.06
N TYR A 63 -0.06 12.67 2.82
CA TYR A 63 -0.86 11.56 3.30
C TYR A 63 -1.46 10.73 2.16
N TYR A 64 -1.93 11.37 1.09
CA TYR A 64 -2.44 10.66 -0.07
C TYR A 64 -1.38 9.83 -0.78
N LEU A 65 -0.22 10.43 -1.11
CA LEU A 65 0.87 9.69 -1.76
C LEU A 65 1.39 8.54 -0.90
N PHE A 66 1.60 8.80 0.38
CA PHE A 66 2.10 7.81 1.33
C PHE A 66 1.10 6.64 1.45
N ALA A 67 -0.17 6.92 1.74
CA ALA A 67 -1.20 5.90 1.87
C ALA A 67 -1.37 5.09 0.57
N GLY A 68 -1.43 5.75 -0.58
CA GLY A 68 -1.58 5.08 -1.87
C GLY A 68 -0.41 4.16 -2.24
N THR A 69 0.82 4.62 -1.97
CA THR A 69 2.03 3.84 -2.26
C THR A 69 2.08 2.56 -1.42
N PHE A 70 1.84 2.67 -0.11
CA PHE A 70 1.83 1.49 0.77
C PHE A 70 0.60 0.61 0.57
N LEU A 71 -0.53 1.17 0.15
CA LEU A 71 -1.71 0.39 -0.25
C LEU A 71 -1.45 -0.40 -1.53
N ALA A 72 -0.74 0.17 -2.50
CA ALA A 72 -0.31 -0.56 -3.69
C ALA A 72 0.63 -1.72 -3.32
N CYS A 73 1.58 -1.49 -2.42
CA CYS A 73 2.43 -2.54 -1.85
C CYS A 73 1.63 -3.65 -1.16
N ALA A 74 0.60 -3.27 -0.39
CA ALA A 74 -0.31 -4.21 0.28
C ALA A 74 -1.00 -5.15 -0.71
N PHE A 75 -1.52 -4.64 -1.83
CA PHE A 75 -2.15 -5.48 -2.87
C PHE A 75 -1.16 -6.43 -3.55
N LEU A 76 0.12 -6.08 -3.65
CA LEU A 76 1.13 -6.94 -4.26
C LEU A 76 1.60 -8.07 -3.33
N VAL A 77 1.66 -7.81 -2.02
CA VAL A 77 2.19 -8.77 -1.03
C VAL A 77 1.10 -9.60 -0.38
N MET A 78 -0.07 -9.00 -0.13
CA MET A 78 -1.17 -9.68 0.54
C MET A 78 -2.11 -10.32 -0.49
N PRO A 79 -2.38 -11.63 -0.37
CA PRO A 79 -3.32 -12.29 -1.27
C PRO A 79 -4.75 -11.86 -0.96
N ALA A 80 -5.48 -11.34 -1.96
CA ALA A 80 -6.88 -10.95 -1.80
C ALA A 80 -7.81 -12.14 -1.44
N ARG A 81 -7.41 -13.37 -1.79
CA ARG A 81 -8.18 -14.59 -1.51
C ARG A 81 -7.34 -15.59 -0.74
N LYS A 82 -7.92 -16.19 0.30
CA LYS A 82 -7.37 -17.38 0.96
C LYS A 82 -7.32 -18.51 -0.06
N GLN A 83 -6.13 -18.86 -0.53
CA GLN A 83 -5.95 -19.99 -1.44
C GLN A 83 -6.22 -21.28 -0.65
N GLY A 84 -6.97 -22.21 -1.23
CA GLY A 84 -7.24 -23.51 -0.60
C GLY A 84 -5.95 -24.27 -0.34
N LYS A 85 -5.86 -24.97 0.79
CA LYS A 85 -4.70 -25.81 1.14
C LYS A 85 -4.34 -26.74 -0.02
N GLY A 86 -3.08 -26.77 -0.43
CA GLY A 86 -2.55 -27.72 -1.42
C GLY A 86 -2.53 -27.25 -2.88
N VAL A 87 -2.96 -26.03 -3.21
CA VAL A 87 -2.81 -25.49 -4.57
C VAL A 87 -1.52 -24.67 -4.66
N PRO A 88 -0.54 -25.03 -5.52
CA PRO A 88 0.69 -24.26 -5.65
C PRO A 88 0.41 -22.82 -6.10
N TRP A 89 1.13 -21.87 -5.51
CA TRP A 89 1.05 -20.44 -5.84
C TRP A 89 1.47 -20.23 -7.29
N LYS A 90 0.50 -19.90 -8.17
CA LYS A 90 0.75 -19.78 -9.63
C LYS A 90 1.22 -18.39 -10.07
N GLY A 91 1.67 -17.55 -9.14
CA GLY A 91 2.05 -16.15 -9.39
C GLY A 91 0.97 -15.15 -8.96
N VAL A 92 1.18 -13.86 -9.25
CA VAL A 92 0.29 -12.76 -8.87
C VAL A 92 -0.90 -12.71 -9.81
N PRO A 93 -2.13 -12.87 -9.30
CA PRO A 93 -3.31 -12.67 -10.11
C PRO A 93 -3.31 -11.27 -10.72
N TRP A 94 -3.72 -11.17 -11.98
CA TRP A 94 -3.78 -9.90 -12.71
C TRP A 94 -4.58 -8.81 -11.98
N TYR A 95 -5.60 -9.20 -11.20
CA TYR A 95 -6.42 -8.27 -10.42
C TYR A 95 -5.65 -7.58 -9.28
N ASP A 96 -4.63 -8.22 -8.69
CA ASP A 96 -3.80 -7.60 -7.65
C ASP A 96 -2.96 -6.46 -8.25
N TYR A 97 -2.44 -6.64 -9.47
CA TYR A 97 -1.72 -5.57 -10.19
C TYR A 97 -2.65 -4.41 -10.55
N LEU A 98 -3.88 -4.69 -10.99
CA LEU A 98 -4.85 -3.64 -11.26
C LEU A 98 -5.27 -2.90 -10.00
N ALA A 99 -5.46 -3.60 -8.88
CA ALA A 99 -5.77 -2.98 -7.59
C ALA A 99 -4.59 -2.13 -7.07
N ALA A 100 -3.35 -2.61 -7.23
CA ALA A 100 -2.16 -1.85 -6.89
C ALA A 100 -2.01 -0.59 -7.76
N ALA A 101 -2.20 -0.74 -9.08
CA ALA A 101 -2.13 0.38 -10.02
C ALA A 101 -3.23 1.40 -9.74
N SER A 102 -4.48 0.97 -9.53
CA SER A 102 -5.58 1.88 -9.24
C SER A 102 -5.36 2.61 -7.92
N ALA A 103 -4.94 1.94 -6.85
CA ALA A 103 -4.60 2.57 -5.58
C ALA A 103 -3.51 3.65 -5.75
N PHE A 104 -2.48 3.36 -6.53
CA PHE A 104 -1.39 4.30 -6.80
C PHE A 104 -1.85 5.50 -7.65
N PHE A 105 -2.59 5.28 -8.74
CA PHE A 105 -3.06 6.37 -9.60
C PHE A 105 -4.13 7.23 -8.93
N ILE A 106 -5.01 6.65 -8.12
CA ILE A 106 -5.98 7.40 -7.32
C ILE A 106 -5.26 8.31 -6.32
N ALA A 107 -4.19 7.81 -5.69
CA ALA A 107 -3.39 8.62 -4.79
C ALA A 107 -2.64 9.76 -5.51
N ILE A 108 -2.12 9.53 -6.71
CA ILE A 108 -1.56 10.61 -7.54
C ILE A 108 -2.64 11.65 -7.87
N TYR A 109 -3.83 11.22 -8.24
CA TYR A 109 -4.94 12.13 -8.50
C TYR A 109 -5.28 12.97 -7.25
N PHE A 110 -5.37 12.37 -6.07
CA PHE A 110 -5.60 13.11 -4.83
C PHE A 110 -4.44 14.00 -4.42
N TYR A 111 -3.19 13.62 -4.74
CA TYR A 111 -2.03 14.48 -4.55
C TYR A 111 -2.12 15.75 -5.40
N LEU A 112 -2.42 15.61 -6.70
CA LEU A 112 -2.53 16.73 -7.63
C LEU A 112 -3.68 17.69 -7.26
N ASN A 113 -4.78 17.16 -6.72
CA ASN A 113 -5.92 17.94 -6.24
C ASN A 113 -5.84 18.24 -4.73
N GLY A 114 -4.72 17.90 -4.07
CA GLY A 114 -4.62 17.91 -2.61
C GLY A 114 -4.75 19.31 -2.01
N TRP A 115 -4.34 20.33 -2.76
CA TRP A 115 -4.52 21.73 -2.39
C TRP A 115 -6.00 22.10 -2.29
N ASP A 116 -6.77 21.86 -3.35
CA ASP A 116 -8.19 22.17 -3.39
C ASP A 116 -8.95 21.36 -2.32
N ILE A 117 -8.62 20.08 -2.15
CA ILE A 117 -9.22 19.23 -1.10
C ILE A 117 -8.95 19.80 0.30
N GLY A 118 -7.73 20.26 0.56
CA GLY A 118 -7.35 20.84 1.84
C GLY A 118 -8.03 22.18 2.12
N GLN A 119 -8.30 22.99 1.09
CA GLN A 119 -8.88 24.33 1.23
C GLN A 119 -10.42 24.33 1.23
N ILE A 120 -11.06 23.47 0.41
CA ILE A 120 -12.52 23.42 0.27
C ILE A 120 -13.20 23.02 1.60
N GLY A 121 -12.55 22.21 2.44
CA GLY A 121 -13.09 21.84 3.76
C GLY A 121 -13.34 23.02 4.71
N TRP A 122 -12.75 24.19 4.42
CA TRP A 122 -12.92 25.42 5.19
C TRP A 122 -14.02 26.35 4.65
N ILE A 123 -14.60 26.03 3.49
CA ILE A 123 -15.67 26.81 2.87
C ILE A 123 -17.00 26.15 3.26
N PRO A 124 -17.93 26.88 3.93
CA PRO A 124 -19.24 26.31 4.24
C PRO A 124 -19.92 25.86 2.94
N PRO A 125 -20.52 24.66 2.90
CA PRO A 125 -21.20 24.20 1.70
C PRO A 125 -22.27 25.21 1.33
N THR A 126 -22.44 25.46 0.03
CA THR A 126 -23.61 26.22 -0.44
C THR A 126 -24.87 25.60 0.18
N PRO A 127 -25.71 26.38 0.86
CA PRO A 127 -26.92 25.85 1.46
C PRO A 127 -27.74 25.15 0.38
N LEU A 128 -28.32 24.00 0.72
CA LEU A 128 -29.17 23.22 -0.19
C LEU A 128 -30.28 24.12 -0.74
N ASN A 129 -30.11 24.56 -1.98
CA ASN A 129 -31.07 25.38 -2.69
C ASN A 129 -31.96 24.44 -3.51
N PHE A 130 -33.14 24.11 -2.96
CA PHE A 130 -34.16 23.29 -3.63
C PHE A 130 -35.07 24.10 -4.57
N ALA A 131 -34.57 25.23 -5.10
CA ALA A 131 -35.34 26.09 -6.01
C ALA A 131 -35.69 25.38 -7.33
#